data_AF-A0A2X2C710-F1
#
_entry.id   AF-A0A2X2C710-F1
#
_cell.length_a   1.000
_cell.length_b   1.000
_cell.length_c   1.000
_cell.angle_alpha   90.00
_cell.angle_beta   90.00
_cell.angle_gamma   90.00
#
_symmetry.space_group_name_H-M   'P 1'
#
loop_
_entity.id
_entity.type
_entity.pdbx_description
1 polymer ?
#
loop_
_entity_poly.entity_id
_entity_poly.type
_entity_poly.pdbx_seq_one_letter_code
_entity_poly.pdbx_strand_id
1 'polypeptide(L)'
;MSELLAKSGIASVTYDGTAPNPTVENVEAGLALLKEHQCDCVISLGGGSPHDCAKGIALVAANGGKIADYEGVDRSEHPQLPLIAINTTAGTASEMTRFLYHHGYCASY
;
A
#
# COMPACT_ATOMS: atom_id res chain seq x y z
N MET A 1 -8.72 14.99 -2.23
CA MET A 1 -8.16 14.33 -1.02
C MET A 1 -7.06 15.20 -0.41
N SER A 2 -6.00 15.53 -1.16
CA SER A 2 -4.89 16.35 -0.66
C SER A 2 -5.32 17.71 -0.10
N GLU A 3 -6.32 18.38 -0.69
CA GLU A 3 -6.88 19.63 -0.15
C GLU A 3 -7.63 19.45 1.19
N LEU A 4 -8.26 18.29 1.41
CA LEU A 4 -8.96 17.99 2.66
C LEU A 4 -7.94 17.71 3.77
N LEU A 5 -6.90 16.93 3.46
CA LEU A 5 -5.79 16.63 4.36
C LEU A 5 -5.04 17.91 4.75
N ALA A 6 -4.74 18.78 3.78
CA ALA A 6 -4.11 20.07 4.03
C ALA A 6 -4.96 20.96 4.96
N LYS A 7 -6.29 20.98 4.78
CA LYS A 7 -7.21 21.70 5.68
C LYS A 7 -7.25 21.11 7.09
N SER A 8 -6.95 19.83 7.24
CA SER A 8 -6.80 19.14 8.53
C SER A 8 -5.38 19.25 9.11
N GLY A 9 -4.46 19.97 8.45
CA GLY A 9 -3.07 20.11 8.90
C GLY A 9 -2.19 18.88 8.65
N ILE A 10 -2.63 17.96 7.79
CA ILE A 10 -1.93 16.73 7.45
C ILE A 10 -1.14 16.95 6.15
N ALA A 11 0.18 16.81 6.22
CA ALA A 11 1.04 16.79 5.04
C ALA A 11 0.81 15.48 4.27
N SER A 12 0.64 15.56 2.95
CA SER A 12 0.38 14.39 2.11
C SER A 12 1.17 14.47 0.81
N VAL A 13 1.71 13.34 0.38
CA VAL A 13 2.35 13.16 -0.92
C VAL A 13 1.55 12.14 -1.71
N THR A 14 1.31 12.43 -2.98
CA THR A 14 0.53 11.57 -3.86
C THR A 14 1.46 10.73 -4.72
N TYR A 15 1.23 9.42 -4.74
CA TYR A 15 1.81 8.51 -5.73
C TYR A 15 0.69 8.00 -6.65
N ASP A 16 0.79 8.27 -7.94
CA ASP A 16 -0.20 7.92 -8.97
C ASP A 16 0.33 6.90 -9.99
N GLY A 17 1.51 6.32 -9.75
CA GLY A 17 2.17 5.35 -10.63
C GLY A 17 1.61 3.92 -10.58
N THR A 18 0.46 3.68 -9.95
CA THR A 18 -0.14 2.35 -9.83
C THR A 18 -0.67 1.85 -11.18
N ALA A 19 -0.13 0.74 -11.67
CA ALA A 19 -0.62 0.07 -12.88
C ALA A 19 -1.70 -1.00 -12.56
N PRO A 20 -2.54 -1.40 -13.53
CA PRO A 20 -3.35 -2.62 -13.40
C PRO A 20 -2.42 -3.82 -13.16
N ASN A 21 -2.63 -4.56 -12.06
CA ASN A 21 -1.71 -5.56 -11.49
C ASN A 21 -0.37 -4.93 -11.02
N PRO A 22 -0.33 -4.38 -9.79
CA PRO A 22 0.83 -3.62 -9.33
C PRO A 22 2.08 -4.50 -9.36
N THR A 23 3.19 -3.96 -9.88
CA THR A 23 4.47 -4.67 -9.95
C THR A 23 5.33 -4.45 -8.70
N VAL A 24 6.44 -5.19 -8.55
CA VAL A 24 7.41 -4.95 -7.46
C VAL A 24 7.94 -3.53 -7.57
N GLU A 25 8.22 -3.07 -8.79
CA GLU A 25 8.71 -1.73 -9.09
C GLU A 25 7.70 -0.66 -8.65
N ASN A 26 6.39 -0.93 -8.74
CA ASN A 26 5.39 0.01 -8.26
C ASN A 26 5.42 0.15 -6.74
N VAL A 27 5.63 -0.95 -6.01
CA VAL A 27 5.76 -0.95 -4.55
C VAL A 27 7.06 -0.26 -4.14
N GLU A 28 8.18 -0.57 -4.79
CA GLU A 28 9.48 0.06 -4.51
C GLU A 28 9.46 1.57 -4.78
N ALA A 29 8.83 2.01 -5.88
CA ALA A 29 8.68 3.42 -6.20
C ALA A 29 7.83 4.18 -5.16
N GLY A 30 6.69 3.58 -4.75
CA GLY A 30 5.86 4.15 -3.70
C GLY A 30 6.55 4.17 -2.33
N LEU A 31 7.33 3.13 -2.02
CA LEU A 31 8.13 3.03 -0.80
C LEU A 31 9.25 4.06 -0.76
N ALA A 32 9.90 4.34 -1.90
CA ALA A 32 10.92 5.38 -2.01
C ALA A 32 10.35 6.75 -1.66
N LEU A 33 9.17 7.09 -2.22
CA LEU A 33 8.46 8.33 -1.90
C LEU A 33 8.06 8.40 -0.41
N LEU A 34 7.53 7.29 0.13
CA LEU A 34 7.17 7.19 1.55
C LEU A 34 8.36 7.49 2.45
N LYS A 35 9.53 6.92 2.15
CA LYS A 35 10.77 7.12 2.90
C LYS A 35 11.35 8.51 2.73
N GLU A 36 11.38 9.05 1.52
CA GLU A 36 11.88 10.39 1.21
C GLU A 36 11.12 11.47 2.00
N HIS A 37 9.80 11.32 2.08
CA HIS A 37 8.93 12.27 2.77
C HIS A 37 8.63 11.89 4.23
N GLN A 38 9.25 10.81 4.72
CA GLN A 38 9.11 10.31 6.09
C GLN A 38 7.64 10.13 6.53
N CYS A 39 6.79 9.63 5.62
CA CYS A 39 5.38 9.43 5.94
C CYS A 39 5.20 8.31 6.98
N ASP A 40 4.22 8.49 7.86
CA ASP A 40 3.88 7.58 8.97
C ASP A 40 2.57 6.79 8.71
N CYS A 41 1.86 7.10 7.64
CA CYS A 41 0.61 6.47 7.24
C CYS A 41 0.51 6.36 5.71
N VAL A 42 -0.15 5.29 5.24
CA VAL A 42 -0.47 5.09 3.82
C VAL A 42 -1.98 5.24 3.62
N ILE A 43 -2.38 6.00 2.61
CA ILE A 43 -3.79 6.11 2.21
C ILE A 43 -3.91 5.61 0.77
N SER A 44 -4.70 4.55 0.57
CA SER A 44 -5.05 4.07 -0.76
C SER A 44 -6.40 4.63 -1.19
N LEU A 45 -6.48 5.05 -2.45
CA LEU A 45 -7.69 5.58 -3.07
C LEU A 45 -7.85 4.91 -4.43
N GLY A 46 -8.95 4.19 -4.65
CA GLY A 46 -9.18 3.50 -5.92
C GLY A 46 -9.90 2.17 -5.76
N GLY A 47 -9.53 1.19 -6.57
CA GLY A 47 -10.02 -0.19 -6.47
C GLY A 47 -8.94 -1.17 -5.99
N GLY A 48 -9.09 -2.46 -6.32
CA GLY A 48 -8.21 -3.53 -5.82
C GLY A 48 -6.71 -3.34 -6.08
N SER A 49 -6.31 -2.93 -7.30
CA SER A 49 -4.88 -2.75 -7.63
C SER A 49 -4.18 -1.67 -6.75
N PRO A 50 -4.72 -0.44 -6.62
CA PRO A 50 -4.18 0.56 -5.70
C PRO A 50 -4.14 0.11 -4.23
N HIS A 51 -5.17 -0.62 -3.77
CA HIS A 51 -5.20 -1.15 -2.41
C HIS A 51 -4.09 -2.18 -2.18
N ASP A 52 -3.89 -3.10 -3.12
CA ASP A 52 -2.83 -4.10 -3.04
C ASP A 52 -1.47 -3.42 -3.09
N CYS A 53 -1.23 -2.47 -3.99
CA CYS A 53 0.03 -1.73 -4.01
C CYS A 53 0.32 -1.05 -2.66
N ALA A 54 -0.69 -0.38 -2.08
CA ALA A 54 -0.55 0.32 -0.81
C ALA A 54 -0.29 -0.61 0.38
N LYS A 55 -0.91 -1.79 0.43
CA LYS A 55 -0.61 -2.83 1.42
C LYS A 55 0.85 -3.27 1.34
N GLY A 56 1.36 -3.50 0.13
CA GLY A 56 2.75 -3.91 -0.09
C GLY A 56 3.73 -2.84 0.39
N ILE A 57 3.44 -1.58 0.08
CA ILE A 57 4.23 -0.43 0.56
C ILE A 57 4.20 -0.38 2.09
N ALA A 58 3.03 -0.44 2.72
CA ALA A 58 2.87 -0.38 4.17
C ALA A 58 3.58 -1.52 4.91
N LEU A 59 3.55 -2.73 4.34
CA LEU A 59 4.23 -3.91 4.89
C LEU A 59 5.74 -3.77 4.85
N VAL A 60 6.30 -3.47 3.67
CA VAL A 60 7.74 -3.36 3.44
C VAL A 60 8.30 -2.13 4.17
N ALA A 61 7.51 -1.06 4.32
CA ALA A 61 7.91 0.09 5.12
C ALA A 61 8.10 -0.26 6.61
N ALA A 62 7.26 -1.13 7.17
CA ALA A 62 7.35 -1.54 8.57
C ALA A 62 8.37 -2.67 8.82
N ASN A 63 8.52 -3.59 7.87
CA ASN A 63 9.32 -4.81 8.05
C ASN A 63 10.68 -4.78 7.32
N GLY A 64 10.91 -3.84 6.40
CA GLY A 64 12.10 -3.80 5.56
C GLY A 64 12.06 -4.84 4.43
N GLY A 65 13.22 -5.20 3.88
CA GLY A 65 13.32 -6.19 2.80
C GLY A 65 12.68 -5.76 1.48
N LYS A 66 12.29 -6.75 0.68
CA LYS A 66 11.55 -6.59 -0.58
C LYS A 66 10.18 -7.22 -0.46
N ILE A 67 9.20 -6.75 -1.24
CA ILE A 67 7.84 -7.33 -1.21
C ILE A 67 7.81 -8.84 -1.51
N ALA A 68 8.73 -9.32 -2.34
CA ALA A 68 8.88 -10.75 -2.66
C ALA A 68 9.31 -11.62 -1.46
N ASP A 69 9.95 -11.03 -0.44
CA ASP A 69 10.35 -11.76 0.78
C ASP A 69 9.12 -12.13 1.64
N TYR A 70 8.01 -11.42 1.44
CA TYR A 70 6.75 -11.59 2.16
C TYR A 70 5.73 -12.46 1.41
N GLU A 71 6.16 -13.14 0.35
CA GLU A 71 5.33 -14.09 -0.36
C GLU A 71 5.02 -15.31 0.53
N GLY A 72 3.73 -15.64 0.66
CA GLY A 72 3.23 -16.69 1.55
C GLY A 72 2.41 -16.15 2.73
N VAL A 73 2.28 -16.97 3.77
CA VAL A 73 1.41 -16.69 4.94
C VAL A 73 2.28 -16.31 6.14
N ASP A 74 1.91 -15.23 6.84
CA ASP A 74 2.49 -14.79 8.12
C ASP A 74 4.02 -14.62 8.08
N ARG A 75 4.52 -13.98 7.02
CA ARG A 75 5.95 -13.71 6.82
C ARG A 75 6.44 -12.41 7.47
N SER A 76 5.55 -11.55 7.92
CA SER A 76 5.90 -10.28 8.58
C SER A 76 6.09 -10.46 10.08
N GLU A 77 7.21 -9.96 10.60
CA GLU A 77 7.51 -9.97 12.04
C GLU A 77 6.83 -8.80 12.79
N HIS A 78 6.49 -7.73 12.06
CA HIS A 78 5.90 -6.51 12.59
C HIS A 78 4.60 -6.15 11.86
N PRO A 79 3.63 -5.55 12.59
CA PRO A 79 2.44 -4.99 11.95
C PRO A 79 2.82 -3.98 10.85
N GLN A 80 2.11 -4.00 9.73
CA GLN A 80 2.26 -2.99 8.67
C GLN A 80 1.98 -1.57 9.20
N LEU A 81 2.49 -0.55 8.50
CA LEU A 81 2.14 0.83 8.78
C LEU A 81 0.62 1.06 8.72
N PRO A 82 0.09 2.04 9.48
CA PRO A 82 -1.32 2.44 9.39
C PRO A 82 -1.75 2.65 7.94
N LEU A 83 -2.71 1.84 7.47
CA LEU A 83 -3.23 1.87 6.12
C LEU A 83 -4.72 2.23 6.14
N ILE A 84 -5.08 3.31 5.45
CA ILE A 84 -6.47 3.71 5.23
C ILE A 84 -6.83 3.39 3.78
N ALA A 85 -7.89 2.62 3.56
CA ALA A 85 -8.37 2.28 2.22
C ALA A 85 -9.69 2.96 1.92
N ILE A 86 -9.67 3.86 0.94
CA ILE A 86 -10.83 4.58 0.43
C ILE A 86 -11.20 3.95 -0.90
N ASN A 87 -12.10 2.97 -0.83
CA ASN A 87 -12.52 2.23 -2.00
C ASN A 87 -13.49 3.09 -2.84
N THR A 88 -13.19 3.25 -4.12
CA THR A 88 -14.02 3.95 -5.11
C THR A 88 -14.76 2.99 -6.03
N THR A 89 -14.60 1.68 -5.84
CA THR A 89 -15.23 0.62 -6.65
C THR A 89 -16.09 -0.31 -5.81
N ALA A 90 -17.35 -0.54 -6.19
CA ALA A 90 -18.16 -1.59 -5.59
C ALA A 90 -17.72 -2.96 -6.16
N GLY A 91 -16.57 -3.45 -5.69
CA GLY A 91 -15.85 -4.59 -6.26
C GLY A 91 -15.11 -5.42 -5.20
N THR A 92 -13.84 -5.71 -5.43
CA THR A 92 -13.01 -6.80 -4.83
C THR A 92 -12.91 -6.86 -3.30
N ALA A 93 -13.48 -5.91 -2.56
CA ALA A 93 -13.37 -5.79 -1.10
C ALA A 93 -11.91 -5.80 -0.58
N SER A 94 -10.96 -5.34 -1.40
CA SER A 94 -9.54 -5.41 -1.04
C SER A 94 -9.20 -4.49 0.15
N GLU A 95 -10.05 -3.52 0.45
CA GLU A 95 -9.96 -2.68 1.66
C GLU A 95 -10.12 -3.47 2.99
N MET A 96 -10.76 -4.65 2.97
CA MET A 96 -10.98 -5.48 4.17
C MET A 96 -10.21 -6.81 4.16
N THR A 97 -9.52 -7.14 3.07
CA THR A 97 -8.79 -8.39 2.96
C THR A 97 -7.38 -8.27 3.54
N ARG A 98 -6.98 -9.30 4.30
CA ARG A 98 -5.57 -9.51 4.68
C ARG A 98 -4.67 -9.91 3.50
N PHE A 99 -5.26 -10.11 2.33
CA PHE A 99 -4.57 -10.58 1.13
C PHE A 99 -4.10 -9.41 0.28
N LEU A 100 -2.88 -9.53 -0.24
CA LEU A 100 -2.36 -8.72 -1.34
C LEU A 100 -2.07 -9.65 -2.51
N TYR A 101 -2.51 -9.24 -3.71
CA TYR A 101 -2.20 -9.96 -4.94
C TYR A 101 -1.17 -9.19 -5.77
N HIS A 102 -0.04 -9.84 -6.04
CA HIS A 102 1.00 -9.33 -6.91
C HIS A 102 1.32 -10.37 -7.98
N HIS A 103 1.02 -10.08 -9.25
CA HIS A 103 1.40 -10.91 -10.41
C HIS A 103 1.08 -12.42 -10.29
N GLY A 104 -0.05 -12.77 -9.66
CA GLY A 104 -0.49 -14.16 -9.46
C GLY A 104 -0.06 -14.79 -8.14
N TYR A 105 0.68 -14.06 -7.31
CA TYR A 105 1.06 -14.45 -5.96
C TYR A 105 0.17 -13.78 -4.91
N CYS A 106 -0.15 -14.54 -3.86
CA CYS A 106 -0.99 -14.11 -2.74
C CYS A 106 -0.14 -14.05 -1.47
N ALA A 107 -0.05 -12.87 -0.86
CA ALA A 107 0.57 -12.68 0.46
C ALA A 107 -0.52 -12.36 1.49
N SER A 108 -0.42 -12.93 2.69
CA SER A 108 -1.30 -12.62 3.81
C SER A 108 -0.51 -12.24 5.05
N TYR A 109 -0.91 -11.14 5.69
CA TYR A 109 -0.30 -10.56 6.89
C TYR A 109 -1.27 -10.49 8.07
#